data_AF-A0A933ENE2-F1
#
_entry.id   AF-A0A933ENE2-F1
#
_cell.length_a   1.000
_cell.length_b   1.000
_cell.length_c   1.000
_cell.angle_alpha   90.00
_cell.angle_beta   90.00
_cell.angle_gamma   90.00
#
_symmetry.space_group_name_H-M   'P 1'
#
loop_
_entity.id
_entity.type
_entity.pdbx_description
1 polymer ?
#
loop_
_entity_poly.entity_id
_entity_poly.type
_entity_poly.pdbx_seq_one_letter_code
_entity_poly.pdbx_strand_id
1 'polypeptide(L)' 'MTNITIAIPDDRLLKLKEIAARFQLTPEELVRVSLEELLTRPEEAFQRAASYVLKKNAELYRRLA' A
#
# COMPACT_ATOMS: atom_id res chain seq x y z
N MET A 1 -18.34 -13.86 -6.40
CA MET A 1 -17.70 -12.63 -6.93
C MET A 1 -18.73 -11.53 -6.89
N THR A 2 -18.37 -10.38 -6.34
CA THR A 2 -19.25 -9.21 -6.22
C THR A 2 -18.59 -8.05 -6.93
N ASN A 3 -19.33 -7.31 -7.75
CA ASN A 3 -18.79 -6.19 -8.50
C ASN A 3 -19.05 -4.87 -7.76
N ILE A 4 -18.06 -3.99 -7.76
CA ILE A 4 -18.17 -2.64 -7.20
C ILE A 4 -18.02 -1.65 -8.37
N THR A 5 -19.05 -0.84 -8.59
CA THR A 5 -19.00 0.25 -9.60
C THR A 5 -18.58 1.54 -8.91
N ILE A 6 -17.53 2.18 -9.43
CA ILE A 6 -16.99 3.42 -8.87
C ILE A 6 -16.93 4.46 -9.98
N ALA A 7 -17.53 5.64 -9.73
CA ALA A 7 -17.34 6.78 -10.60
C ALA A 7 -15.98 7.43 -10.31
N ILE A 8 -15.12 7.52 -11.32
CA ILE A 8 -13.85 8.23 -11.25
C ILE A 8 -13.76 9.27 -12.36
N PRO A 9 -13.10 10.42 -12.12
CA PRO A 9 -12.85 11.41 -13.17
C PRO A 9 -12.04 10.81 -14.33
N ASP A 10 -12.31 11.28 -15.55
CA ASP A 10 -11.67 10.77 -16.77
C ASP A 10 -10.14 10.90 -16.74
N ASP A 11 -9.63 12.00 -16.20
CA ASP A 11 -8.21 12.26 -16.00
C ASP A 11 -7.54 11.28 -15.03
N ARG A 12 -8.28 10.74 -14.04
CA ARG A 12 -7.78 9.65 -13.19
C ARG A 12 -7.83 8.30 -13.89
N LEU A 13 -8.86 8.04 -14.70
CA LEU A 13 -8.95 6.83 -15.51
C LEU A 13 -7.78 6.76 -16.51
N LEU A 14 -7.40 7.90 -17.10
CA LEU A 14 -6.31 7.99 -18.07
C LEU A 14 -4.97 7.64 -17.42
N LYS A 15 -4.68 8.21 -16.24
CA LYS A 15 -3.50 7.83 -15.44
C LYS A 15 -3.50 6.35 -15.04
N LEU A 16 -4.66 5.82 -14.65
CA LEU A 16 -4.77 4.41 -14.27
C LEU A 16 -4.43 3.49 -15.45
N LYS A 17 -4.91 3.82 -16.67
CA LYS A 17 -4.56 3.10 -17.90
C LYS A 17 -3.07 3.17 -18.22
N GLU A 18 -2.44 4.33 -18.06
CA GLU A 18 -0.99 4.48 -18.29
C GLU A 18 -0.17 3.61 -17.33
N ILE A 19 -0.55 3.59 -16.04
CA ILE A 19 0.13 2.77 -15.04
C ILE A 19 -0.08 1.29 -15.34
N ALA A 20 -1.32 0.88 -15.62
CA ALA A 20 -1.65 -0.50 -15.94
C ALA A 20 -0.88 -1.00 -17.18
N ALA A 21 -0.77 -0.16 -18.22
CA ALA A 21 0.00 -0.48 -19.43
C ALA A 21 1.49 -0.73 -19.13
N ARG A 22 2.10 0.02 -18.21
CA ARG A 22 3.52 -0.20 -17.80
C ARG A 22 3.73 -1.57 -17.18
N PHE A 23 2.72 -2.09 -16.49
CA PHE A 23 2.76 -3.41 -15.85
C PHE A 23 2.12 -4.51 -16.70
N GLN A 24 1.69 -4.21 -17.94
CA GLN A 24 0.94 -5.12 -18.82
C GLN A 24 -0.33 -5.70 -18.17
N LEU A 25 -0.96 -4.91 -17.30
CA LEU A 25 -2.20 -5.26 -16.61
C LEU A 25 -3.37 -4.47 -17.20
N THR A 26 -4.60 -4.94 -16.95
CA THR A 26 -5.77 -4.09 -17.16
C THR A 26 -5.95 -3.11 -15.98
N PRO A 27 -6.62 -1.97 -16.17
CA PRO A 27 -6.96 -1.06 -15.08
C PRO A 27 -7.70 -1.75 -13.92
N GLU A 28 -8.58 -2.69 -14.24
CA GLU A 28 -9.35 -3.47 -13.26
C GLU A 28 -8.45 -4.39 -12.44
N GLU A 29 -7.48 -5.05 -13.08
CA GLU A 29 -6.52 -5.90 -12.38
C GLU A 29 -5.60 -5.11 -11.48
N LEU A 30 -5.14 -3.94 -11.94
CA LEU A 30 -4.33 -3.04 -11.14
C LEU A 30 -5.08 -2.57 -9.90
N VAL A 31 -6.37 -2.21 -10.03
CA VAL A 31 -7.22 -1.80 -8.89
C VAL A 31 -7.45 -2.97 -7.94
N ARG A 32 -7.71 -4.18 -8.47
CA ARG A 32 -7.89 -5.39 -7.65
C ARG A 32 -6.66 -5.67 -6.80
N VAL A 33 -5.47 -5.70 -7.40
CA VAL A 33 -4.20 -5.95 -6.69
C VAL A 33 -3.93 -4.85 -5.67
N SER A 34 -4.18 -3.59 -6.02
CA SER A 34 -4.01 -2.46 -5.09
C SER A 34 -4.96 -2.57 -3.88
N LEU A 35 -6.19 -3.03 -4.10
CA LEU A 35 -7.16 -3.27 -3.03
C LEU A 35 -6.74 -4.46 -2.16
N GLU A 36 -6.26 -5.55 -2.76
CA GLU A 36 -5.72 -6.69 -2.02
C GLU A 36 -4.51 -6.27 -1.19
N GLU A 37 -3.59 -5.49 -1.74
CA GLU A 37 -2.45 -4.93 -0.99
C GLU A 37 -2.94 -4.05 0.17
N LEU A 38 -3.92 -3.18 -0.07
CA LEU A 38 -4.50 -2.33 0.98
C LEU A 38 -5.14 -3.16 2.11
N LEU A 39 -5.85 -4.24 1.77
CA LEU A 39 -6.52 -5.11 2.73
C LEU A 39 -5.56 -6.07 3.44
N THR A 40 -4.45 -6.44 2.80
CA THR A 40 -3.43 -7.34 3.34
C THR A 40 -2.26 -6.61 4.02
N ARG A 41 -2.19 -5.28 3.88
CA ARG A 41 -1.18 -4.47 4.57
C ARG A 41 -1.26 -4.75 6.08
N PRO A 42 -0.17 -5.22 6.72
CA PRO A 42 -0.11 -5.47 8.16
C PRO A 42 0.05 -4.17 8.95
N GLU A 43 -0.58 -3.08 8.49
CA GLU A 43 -0.19 -1.69 8.73
C GLU A 43 -0.08 -1.36 10.22
N GLU A 44 -0.92 -1.93 11.05
CA GLU A 44 -0.83 -1.74 12.48
C GLU A 44 0.26 -2.57 13.17
N ALA A 45 0.36 -3.86 12.86
CA ALA A 45 1.30 -4.75 13.56
C ALA A 45 2.75 -4.48 13.15
N PHE A 46 2.98 -4.22 11.86
CA PHE A 46 4.30 -3.91 11.33
C PHE A 46 4.78 -2.53 11.76
N GLN A 47 3.93 -1.49 11.71
CA GLN A 47 4.33 -0.17 12.21
C GLN A 47 4.59 -0.17 13.72
N ARG A 48 3.80 -0.92 14.51
CA ARG A 48 4.07 -1.09 15.95
C ARG A 48 5.41 -1.80 16.20
N ALA A 49 5.70 -2.88 15.48
CA ALA A 49 6.96 -3.61 15.61
C ALA A 49 8.17 -2.75 15.20
N ALA A 50 8.09 -2.05 14.07
CA ALA A 50 9.14 -1.14 13.62
C ALA A 50 9.39 -0.01 14.62
N SER A 51 8.33 0.61 15.15
CA SER A 51 8.43 1.65 16.19
C SER A 51 9.05 1.12 17.49
N TYR A 52 8.69 -0.11 17.89
CA TYR A 52 9.24 -0.76 19.07
C TYR A 52 10.76 -1.02 18.94
N VAL A 53 11.20 -1.54 17.79
CA VAL A 53 12.62 -1.82 17.51
C VAL A 53 13.44 -0.52 17.48
N LEU A 54 12.96 0.52 16.80
CA LEU A 54 13.63 1.82 16.76
C LEU A 54 13.75 2.45 18.15
N LYS A 55 12.69 2.37 18.97
CA LYS A 55 12.72 2.86 20.36
C LYS A 55 13.73 2.09 21.22
N LYS A 56 13.79 0.76 21.10
CA LYS A 56 14.73 -0.07 21.84
C LYS A 56 16.18 0.20 21.45
N ASN A 57 16.46 0.37 20.15
CA ASN A 57 17.80 0.70 19.69
C ASN A 57 18.23 2.08 20.18
N ALA A 58 17.37 3.09 20.12
CA ALA A 58 17.66 4.42 20.67
C ALA A 58 17.96 4.37 22.18
N GLU A 59 17.23 3.54 22.93
CA GLU A 59 17.44 3.35 24.37
C GLU A 59 18.76 2.62 24.67
N LEU A 60 19.15 1.65 23.85
CA LEU A 60 20.44 0.95 23.94
C LEU A 60 21.62 1.90 23.66
N TYR A 61 21.55 2.68 22.58
CA TYR A 61 22.59 3.66 22.25
C TYR A 61 22.75 4.73 23.34
N ARG A 62 21.65 5.12 24.00
CA ARG A 62 21.69 6.10 25.10
C ARG A 62 22.33 5.56 26.39
N ARG A 63 22.36 4.25 26.59
CA ARG A 63 22.98 3.60 27.76
C ARG A 63 24.45 3.22 27.54
N LEU A 64 24.91 3.28 26.29
CA LEU A 64 26.29 3.04 25.88
C LEU A 64 27.11 4.34 25.75
N ALA A 65 26.52 5.51 26.05
CA ALA A 65 27.15 6.82 26.02
C ALA A 65 27.31 7.40 27.43
#